data_AF-A0A8X7QFJ1-F1
#
_entry.id   AF-A0A8X7QFJ1-F1
#
_cell.length_a   1.000
_cell.length_b   1.000
_cell.length_c   1.000
_cell.angle_alpha   90.00
_cell.angle_beta   90.00
_cell.angle_gamma   90.00
#
_symmetry.space_group_name_H-M   'P 1'
#
loop_
_entity.id
_entity.type
_entity.pdbx_description
1 polymer ?
#
loop_
_entity_poly.entity_id
_entity_poly.type
_entity_poly.pdbx_seq_one_letter_code
_entity_poly.pdbx_strand_id
1 'polypeptide(L)'
;MDGVAFFFTGALVAGGIYWFLCVLGPAERKGKRALDLSGGSISAEKVQDKYKQYWSFFRRPKEIETAEKVPDFVDTFYNLVTDIYEWGWGQSFHFSPSIRGKSHRDATRLHEEMAVDLIQVKPGQKILDVGCGVGGPMRAIASHSRANVVGITINEYQVKRARDHNRKAGLDALCEVVW
;
A
#
# COMPACT_ATOMS: atom_id res chain seq x y z
N MET A 1 -53.87 -7.37 -4.94
CA MET A 1 -52.53 -6.91 -4.53
C MET A 1 -52.47 -5.43 -4.83
N ASP A 2 -52.50 -4.60 -3.79
CA ASP A 2 -52.92 -3.21 -3.88
C ASP A 2 -51.83 -2.32 -4.47
N GLY A 3 -52.15 -1.58 -5.54
CA GLY A 3 -51.23 -0.65 -6.22
C GLY A 3 -50.69 0.45 -5.30
N VAL A 4 -51.40 0.72 -4.20
CA VAL A 4 -50.97 1.63 -3.14
C VAL A 4 -49.72 1.09 -2.41
N ALA A 5 -49.67 -0.22 -2.12
CA ALA A 5 -48.51 -0.82 -1.49
C ALA A 5 -47.27 -0.78 -2.40
N PHE A 6 -47.46 -0.95 -3.72
CA PHE A 6 -46.37 -0.81 -4.70
C PHE A 6 -45.82 0.62 -4.77
N PHE A 7 -46.70 1.63 -4.70
CA PHE A 7 -46.27 3.03 -4.72
C PHE A 7 -45.45 3.40 -3.47
N PHE A 8 -45.91 3.02 -2.28
CA PHE A 8 -45.17 3.27 -1.04
C PHE A 8 -43.84 2.51 -0.97
N THR A 9 -43.82 1.26 -1.46
CA THR A 9 -42.58 0.47 -1.54
C THR A 9 -41.59 1.10 -2.50
N GLY A 10 -42.05 1.56 -3.68
CA GLY A 10 -41.22 2.26 -4.66
C GLY A 10 -40.65 3.56 -4.12
N ALA A 11 -41.45 4.35 -3.42
CA ALA A 11 -41.00 5.60 -2.79
C ALA A 11 -39.97 5.36 -1.68
N LEU A 12 -40.14 4.31 -0.85
CA LEU A 12 -39.18 3.92 0.17
C LEU A 12 -37.85 3.47 -0.42
N VAL A 13 -37.88 2.66 -1.48
CA VAL A 13 -36.68 2.19 -2.18
C VAL A 13 -35.95 3.37 -2.85
N ALA A 14 -36.68 4.24 -3.55
CA ALA A 14 -36.10 5.42 -4.19
C ALA A 14 -35.49 6.39 -3.17
N GLY A 15 -36.19 6.63 -2.05
CA GLY A 15 -35.69 7.43 -0.93
C GLY A 15 -34.44 6.84 -0.29
N GLY A 16 -34.42 5.51 -0.10
CA GLY A 16 -33.25 4.80 0.42
C GLY A 16 -32.04 4.87 -0.52
N ILE A 17 -32.25 4.71 -1.82
CA ILE A 17 -31.20 4.86 -2.85
C ILE A 17 -30.67 6.30 -2.88
N TYR A 18 -31.56 7.29 -2.86
CA TYR A 18 -31.18 8.71 -2.83
C TYR A 18 -30.39 9.05 -1.56
N TRP A 19 -30.85 8.60 -0.38
CA TRP A 19 -30.15 8.79 0.87
C TRP A 19 -28.75 8.14 0.85
N PHE A 20 -28.64 6.92 0.33
CA PHE A 20 -27.37 6.20 0.23
C PHE A 20 -26.38 6.88 -0.75
N LEU A 21 -26.85 7.33 -1.92
CA LEU A 21 -25.99 7.92 -2.95
C LEU A 21 -25.65 9.38 -2.69
N CYS A 22 -26.60 10.17 -2.20
CA CYS A 22 -26.49 11.62 -2.12
C CYS A 22 -26.21 12.14 -0.70
N VAL A 23 -26.65 11.45 0.36
CA VAL A 23 -26.51 11.92 1.75
C VAL A 23 -25.39 11.19 2.50
N LEU A 24 -25.35 9.86 2.43
CA LEU A 24 -24.23 9.08 2.97
C LEU A 24 -22.97 9.21 2.11
N GLY A 25 -23.14 9.60 0.83
CA GLY A 25 -22.09 9.50 -0.18
C GLY A 25 -21.68 8.03 -0.39
N PRO A 26 -20.90 7.73 -1.44
CA PRO A 26 -20.23 6.43 -1.49
C PRO A 26 -19.34 6.36 -0.25
N ALA A 27 -19.71 5.48 0.70
CA ALA A 27 -18.91 5.16 1.88
C ALA A 27 -17.45 5.19 1.47
N GLU A 28 -16.68 6.15 2.00
CA GLU A 28 -15.33 6.51 1.55
C GLU A 28 -14.67 5.29 0.91
N ARG A 29 -14.67 5.21 -0.43
CA ARG A 29 -14.06 4.07 -1.12
C ARG A 29 -12.55 4.22 -0.97
N LYS A 30 -12.04 3.82 0.19
CA LYS A 30 -10.64 3.53 0.47
C LYS A 30 -10.29 2.25 -0.25
N GLY A 31 -9.99 2.36 -1.54
CA GLY A 31 -9.51 1.26 -2.37
C GLY A 31 -10.00 1.35 -3.82
N LYS A 32 -9.13 0.97 -4.77
CA LYS A 32 -9.49 0.87 -6.20
C LYS A 32 -10.65 -0.13 -6.37
N ARG A 33 -11.51 0.03 -7.39
CA ARG A 33 -12.57 -0.97 -7.65
C ARG A 33 -11.92 -2.30 -8.01
N ALA A 34 -12.56 -3.43 -7.69
CA ALA A 34 -12.03 -4.76 -8.07
C ALA A 34 -11.86 -4.92 -9.60
N LEU A 35 -12.62 -4.16 -10.40
CA LEU A 35 -12.47 -4.09 -11.87
C LEU A 35 -11.31 -3.17 -12.31
N ASP A 36 -10.84 -2.27 -11.43
CA ASP A 36 -9.65 -1.42 -11.63
C ASP A 36 -8.36 -2.12 -11.13
N LEU A 37 -8.44 -3.40 -10.72
CA LEU A 37 -7.30 -4.27 -10.45
C LEU A 37 -6.55 -4.69 -11.73
N SER A 38 -6.72 -3.96 -12.84
CA SER A 38 -5.91 -4.14 -14.05
C SER A 38 -4.45 -3.66 -13.87
N GLY A 39 -4.11 -3.09 -12.71
CA GLY A 39 -2.80 -2.53 -12.40
C GLY A 39 -1.99 -3.41 -11.46
N GLY A 40 -1.62 -4.61 -11.92
CA GLY A 40 -0.51 -5.37 -11.37
C GLY A 40 0.81 -4.99 -12.07
N SER A 41 1.94 -5.19 -11.39
CA SER A 41 3.31 -5.04 -11.90
C SER A 41 3.62 -6.02 -13.03
N ILE A 42 2.80 -7.07 -13.11
CA ILE A 42 2.86 -8.17 -14.06
C ILE A 42 1.63 -8.03 -14.97
N SER A 43 1.84 -7.98 -16.29
CA SER A 43 0.74 -8.01 -17.26
C SER A 43 -0.09 -9.28 -17.08
N ALA A 44 -1.40 -9.22 -17.32
CA ALA A 44 -2.33 -10.34 -17.08
C ALA A 44 -1.84 -11.67 -17.71
N GLU A 45 -1.20 -11.59 -18.89
CA GLU A 45 -0.60 -12.73 -19.59
C GLU A 45 0.60 -13.37 -18.86
N LYS A 46 1.36 -12.59 -18.07
CA LYS A 46 2.55 -13.01 -17.34
C LYS A 46 2.27 -13.46 -15.90
N VAL A 47 1.06 -13.20 -15.38
CA VAL A 47 0.68 -13.55 -14.00
C VAL A 47 0.78 -15.06 -13.78
N GLN A 48 0.27 -15.85 -14.73
CA GLN A 48 0.30 -17.31 -14.60
C GLN A 48 1.74 -17.85 -14.55
N ASP A 49 2.64 -17.29 -15.35
CA ASP A 49 4.04 -17.73 -15.41
C ASP A 49 4.83 -17.29 -14.18
N LYS A 50 4.64 -16.06 -13.70
CA LYS A 50 5.24 -15.57 -12.46
C LYS A 50 4.72 -16.33 -11.23
N TYR A 51 3.43 -16.67 -11.20
CA TYR A 51 2.86 -17.54 -10.16
C TYR A 51 3.45 -18.95 -10.21
N LYS A 52 3.57 -19.57 -11.40
CA LYS A 52 4.23 -20.87 -11.56
C LYS A 52 5.69 -20.83 -11.11
N GLN A 53 6.41 -19.77 -11.46
CA GLN A 53 7.79 -19.54 -11.03
C GLN A 53 7.85 -19.49 -9.49
N TYR A 54 7.05 -18.64 -8.85
CA TYR A 54 6.94 -18.55 -7.38
C TYR A 54 6.60 -19.91 -6.74
N TRP A 55 5.60 -20.61 -7.26
CA TRP A 55 5.15 -21.90 -6.72
C TRP A 55 6.18 -23.02 -6.90
N SER A 56 7.01 -22.95 -7.96
CA SER A 56 8.07 -23.94 -8.20
C SER A 56 9.14 -23.93 -7.10
N PHE A 57 9.38 -22.77 -6.47
CA PHE A 57 10.31 -22.66 -5.35
C PHE A 57 9.83 -23.43 -4.11
N PHE A 58 8.54 -23.38 -3.78
CA PHE A 58 7.98 -24.15 -2.65
C PHE A 58 8.01 -25.67 -2.86
N ARG A 59 8.06 -26.11 -4.13
CA ARG A 59 8.26 -27.53 -4.47
C ARG A 59 9.72 -27.96 -4.39
N ARG A 60 10.67 -27.03 -4.31
CA ARG A 60 12.12 -27.29 -4.30
C ARG A 60 12.79 -26.58 -3.12
N PRO A 61 12.43 -26.90 -1.86
CA PRO A 61 12.92 -26.18 -0.68
C PRO A 61 14.44 -26.16 -0.54
N LYS A 62 15.16 -27.19 -1.05
CA LYS A 62 16.63 -27.23 -1.06
C LYS A 62 17.29 -26.13 -1.93
N GLU A 63 16.59 -25.58 -2.92
CA GLU A 63 17.11 -24.47 -3.74
C GLU A 63 16.95 -23.10 -3.07
N ILE A 64 16.15 -23.02 -2.00
CA ILE A 64 16.00 -21.81 -1.16
C ILE A 64 17.21 -21.65 -0.22
N GLU A 65 17.95 -22.73 0.06
CA GLU A 65 19.12 -22.73 0.94
C GLU A 65 20.40 -22.16 0.29
N THR A 66 20.43 -22.04 -1.05
CA THR A 66 21.52 -21.38 -1.76
C THR A 66 21.30 -19.87 -1.81
N ALA A 67 22.12 -19.11 -1.09
CA ALA A 67 22.06 -17.64 -0.99
C ALA A 67 21.97 -16.92 -2.35
N GLU A 68 22.56 -17.50 -3.39
CA GLU A 68 22.57 -16.96 -4.76
C GLU A 68 21.17 -16.88 -5.40
N LYS A 69 20.24 -17.76 -5.03
CA LYS A 69 18.88 -17.82 -5.61
C LYS A 69 17.84 -17.03 -4.81
N VAL A 70 18.22 -16.54 -3.63
CA VAL A 70 17.33 -15.80 -2.73
C VAL A 70 16.87 -14.47 -3.35
N PRO A 71 17.73 -13.66 -4.01
CA PRO A 71 17.28 -12.41 -4.64
C PRO A 71 16.18 -12.62 -5.69
N ASP A 72 16.33 -13.59 -6.60
CA ASP A 72 15.35 -13.86 -7.67
C ASP A 72 13.99 -14.34 -7.13
N PHE A 73 14.02 -15.16 -6.07
CA PHE A 73 12.81 -15.59 -5.37
C PHE A 73 12.09 -14.40 -4.73
N VAL A 74 12.84 -13.57 -4.00
CA VAL A 74 12.30 -12.40 -3.31
C VAL A 74 11.76 -11.37 -4.30
N ASP A 75 12.45 -11.14 -5.41
CA ASP A 75 11.99 -10.24 -6.48
C ASP A 75 10.69 -10.73 -7.13
N THR A 76 10.61 -12.04 -7.42
CA THR A 76 9.39 -12.64 -7.98
C THR A 76 8.20 -12.52 -7.03
N PHE A 77 8.42 -12.73 -5.73
CA PHE A 77 7.40 -12.55 -4.71
C PHE A 77 6.90 -11.10 -4.67
N TYR A 78 7.81 -10.12 -4.51
CA TYR A 78 7.41 -8.73 -4.36
C TYR A 78 6.79 -8.15 -5.62
N ASN A 79 7.25 -8.55 -6.82
CA ASN A 79 6.57 -8.17 -8.05
C ASN A 79 5.10 -8.67 -8.01
N LEU A 80 4.87 -9.93 -7.63
CA LEU A 80 3.51 -10.49 -7.62
C LEU A 80 2.59 -9.84 -6.57
N VAL A 81 3.07 -9.61 -5.35
CA VAL A 81 2.19 -9.22 -4.24
C VAL A 81 2.06 -7.72 -4.04
N THR A 82 3.00 -6.90 -4.53
CA THR A 82 3.06 -5.47 -4.18
C THR A 82 1.75 -4.74 -4.51
N ASP A 83 1.15 -4.91 -5.69
CA ASP A 83 -0.09 -4.18 -6.01
C ASP A 83 -1.31 -4.67 -5.25
N ILE A 84 -1.37 -5.97 -4.96
CA ILE A 84 -2.42 -6.56 -4.12
C ILE A 84 -2.32 -6.01 -2.71
N TYR A 85 -1.10 -5.93 -2.17
CA TYR A 85 -0.84 -5.37 -0.84
C TYR A 85 -1.13 -3.88 -0.81
N GLU A 86 -0.72 -3.12 -1.84
CA GLU A 86 -1.06 -1.71 -1.93
C GLU A 86 -2.57 -1.45 -2.03
N TRP A 87 -3.30 -2.36 -2.69
CA TRP A 87 -4.76 -2.29 -2.76
C TRP A 87 -5.43 -2.63 -1.43
N GLY A 88 -5.01 -3.70 -0.76
CA GLY A 88 -5.64 -4.19 0.47
C GLY A 88 -5.19 -3.49 1.75
N TRP A 89 -3.90 -3.18 1.86
CA TRP A 89 -3.25 -2.61 3.05
C TRP A 89 -2.78 -1.17 2.88
N GLY A 90 -2.87 -0.60 1.68
CA GLY A 90 -2.39 0.74 1.41
C GLY A 90 -0.87 0.80 1.27
N GLN A 91 -0.28 1.97 1.48
CA GLN A 91 1.13 2.21 1.15
C GLN A 91 2.10 1.95 2.31
N SER A 92 1.58 1.65 3.52
CA SER A 92 2.39 1.27 4.67
C SER A 92 2.06 -0.15 5.08
N PHE A 93 3.04 -1.04 4.93
CA PHE A 93 2.96 -2.43 5.34
C PHE A 93 3.40 -2.64 6.80
N HIS A 94 3.21 -1.61 7.64
CA HIS A 94 3.51 -1.64 9.07
C HIS A 94 2.25 -1.92 9.89
N PHE A 95 2.38 -2.85 10.83
CA PHE A 95 1.36 -3.12 11.84
C PHE A 95 1.66 -2.30 13.09
N SER A 96 0.73 -1.46 13.49
CA SER A 96 0.86 -0.59 14.66
C SER A 96 -0.16 -0.96 15.74
N PRO A 97 0.15 -0.70 17.02
CA PRO A 97 -0.85 -0.79 18.08
C PRO A 97 -2.05 0.13 17.78
N SER A 98 -3.26 -0.36 18.04
CA SER A 98 -4.46 0.48 17.88
C SER A 98 -4.46 1.62 18.89
N ILE A 99 -4.73 2.84 18.43
CA ILE A 99 -4.87 4.02 19.29
C ILE A 99 -6.36 4.39 19.37
N ARG A 100 -6.90 4.52 20.58
CA ARG A 100 -8.31 4.86 20.80
C ARG A 100 -8.65 6.17 20.09
N GLY A 101 -9.73 6.16 19.29
CA GLY A 101 -10.21 7.34 18.56
C GLY A 101 -9.42 7.68 17.30
N LYS A 102 -8.46 6.84 16.87
CA LYS A 102 -7.74 7.01 15.60
C LYS A 102 -8.04 5.87 14.63
N SER A 103 -8.02 6.18 13.34
CA SER A 103 -8.10 5.14 12.30
C SER A 103 -6.83 4.30 12.29
N HIS A 104 -6.89 3.07 11.75
CA HIS A 104 -5.70 2.22 11.59
C HIS A 104 -4.58 2.93 10.83
N ARG A 105 -4.92 3.66 9.76
CA ARG A 105 -3.96 4.45 8.98
C ARG A 105 -3.26 5.49 9.84
N ASP A 106 -4.01 6.23 10.66
CA ASP A 106 -3.43 7.30 11.47
C ASP A 106 -2.63 6.73 12.65
N ALA A 107 -3.04 5.59 13.21
CA ALA A 107 -2.26 4.86 14.21
C ALA A 107 -0.92 4.38 13.63
N THR A 108 -0.93 3.83 12.41
CA THR A 108 0.30 3.41 11.72
C THR A 108 1.21 4.57 11.40
N ARG A 109 0.68 5.69 10.88
CA ARG A 109 1.47 6.91 10.64
C ARG A 109 2.14 7.41 11.92
N LEU A 110 1.40 7.51 13.04
CA LEU A 110 1.97 7.96 14.30
C LEU A 110 3.04 7.01 14.84
N HIS A 111 2.88 5.71 14.61
CA HIS A 111 3.90 4.72 14.98
C HIS A 111 5.18 4.89 14.15
N GLU A 112 5.06 5.19 12.87
CA GLU A 112 6.20 5.48 11.98
C GLU A 112 6.90 6.79 12.37
N GLU A 113 6.13 7.83 12.69
CA GLU A 113 6.65 9.13 13.14
C GLU A 113 7.39 9.03 14.48
N MET A 114 6.91 8.19 15.40
CA MET A 114 7.54 7.93 16.68
C MET A 114 9.00 7.44 16.52
N ALA A 115 9.31 6.69 15.47
CA ALA A 115 10.67 6.18 15.26
C ALA A 115 11.71 7.31 15.19
N VAL A 116 11.36 8.42 14.53
CA VAL A 116 12.26 9.58 14.41
C VAL A 116 12.22 10.52 15.61
N ASP A 117 11.11 10.54 16.35
CA ASP A 117 11.04 11.24 17.63
C ASP A 117 11.97 10.61 18.67
N LEU A 118 12.02 9.27 18.73
CA LEU A 118 12.85 8.51 19.67
C LEU A 118 14.36 8.74 19.46
N ILE A 119 14.79 8.87 18.21
CA ILE A 119 16.19 9.19 17.88
C ILE A 119 16.43 10.69 17.71
N GLN A 120 15.44 11.52 18.07
CA GLN A 120 15.51 12.98 18.12
C GLN A 120 15.96 13.65 16.82
N VAL A 121 15.50 13.13 15.68
CA VAL A 121 15.82 13.70 14.36
C VAL A 121 15.45 15.18 14.30
N LYS A 122 16.31 15.97 13.65
CA LYS A 122 16.09 17.38 13.35
C LYS A 122 15.88 17.63 11.86
N PRO A 123 15.14 18.69 11.49
CA PRO A 123 14.99 19.10 10.10
C PRO A 123 16.33 19.18 9.36
N GLY A 124 16.36 18.68 8.12
CA GLY A 124 17.55 18.67 7.26
C GLY A 124 18.56 17.55 7.54
N GLN A 125 18.44 16.81 8.64
CA GLN A 125 19.29 15.62 8.87
C GLN A 125 19.01 14.52 7.83
N LYS A 126 19.95 13.58 7.68
CA LYS A 126 19.82 12.44 6.75
C LYS A 126 19.45 11.17 7.50
N ILE A 127 18.52 10.40 6.96
CA ILE A 127 18.04 9.12 7.50
C ILE A 127 18.14 8.05 6.42
N LEU A 128 18.50 6.83 6.81
CA LEU A 128 18.46 5.65 5.97
C LEU A 128 17.29 4.74 6.38
N ASP A 129 16.40 4.43 5.44
CA ASP A 129 15.29 3.47 5.59
C ASP A 129 15.62 2.15 4.85
N VAL A 130 16.06 1.14 5.60
CA VAL A 130 16.51 -0.15 5.06
C VAL A 130 15.34 -1.10 4.88
N GLY A 131 15.04 -1.46 3.64
CA GLY A 131 13.83 -2.23 3.31
C GLY A 131 12.59 -1.33 3.18
N CYS A 132 12.75 -0.15 2.59
CA CYS A 132 11.72 0.89 2.53
C CYS A 132 10.47 0.51 1.71
N GLY A 133 10.53 -0.57 0.93
CA GLY A 133 9.42 -1.04 0.10
C GLY A 133 8.89 0.04 -0.84
N VAL A 134 7.57 0.29 -0.81
CA VAL A 134 6.91 1.35 -1.59
C VAL A 134 6.96 2.74 -0.90
N GLY A 135 7.72 2.88 0.18
CA GLY A 135 8.07 4.14 0.82
C GLY A 135 7.01 4.77 1.74
N GLY A 136 6.03 4.01 2.22
CA GLY A 136 5.02 4.51 3.16
C GLY A 136 5.62 5.14 4.42
N PRO A 137 6.38 4.36 5.23
CA PRO A 137 7.05 4.86 6.43
C PRO A 137 8.01 6.01 6.14
N MET A 138 8.82 5.90 5.09
CA MET A 138 9.69 6.97 4.59
C MET A 138 8.95 8.31 4.45
N ARG A 139 7.77 8.31 3.81
CA ARG A 139 7.00 9.55 3.59
C ARG A 139 6.41 10.09 4.89
N ALA A 140 5.93 9.23 5.79
CA ALA A 140 5.47 9.64 7.11
C ALA A 140 6.60 10.33 7.89
N ILE A 141 7.77 9.69 7.92
CA ILE A 141 8.98 10.20 8.57
C ILE A 141 9.42 11.54 7.99
N ALA A 142 9.53 11.66 6.66
CA ALA A 142 10.01 12.88 6.01
C ALA A 142 9.03 14.05 6.21
N SER A 143 7.73 13.78 6.15
CA SER A 143 6.69 14.81 6.33
C SER A 143 6.70 15.37 7.76
N HIS A 144 6.86 14.50 8.76
CA HIS A 144 6.89 14.86 10.18
C HIS A 144 8.21 15.53 10.61
N SER A 145 9.34 14.91 10.30
CA SER A 145 10.66 15.36 10.78
C SER A 145 11.32 16.43 9.91
N ARG A 146 10.88 16.58 8.65
CA ARG A 146 11.56 17.40 7.62
C ARG A 146 13.01 16.97 7.36
N ALA A 147 13.34 15.71 7.67
CA ALA A 147 14.61 15.11 7.32
C ALA A 147 14.64 14.66 5.85
N ASN A 148 15.86 14.51 5.32
CA ASN A 148 16.13 13.89 4.03
C ASN A 148 16.23 12.37 4.24
N VAL A 149 15.30 11.61 3.69
CA VAL A 149 15.23 10.15 3.87
C VAL A 149 15.68 9.48 2.57
N VAL A 150 16.69 8.62 2.68
CA VAL A 150 17.13 7.71 1.62
C VAL A 150 16.64 6.32 1.97
N GLY A 151 15.90 5.69 1.06
CA GLY A 151 15.44 4.32 1.22
C GLY A 151 16.19 3.37 0.32
N ILE A 152 16.43 2.16 0.82
CA ILE A 152 16.97 1.05 0.02
C ILE A 152 15.96 -0.08 -0.05
N THR A 153 15.78 -0.67 -1.23
CA THR A 153 14.98 -1.89 -1.40
C THR A 153 15.51 -2.69 -2.57
N ILE A 154 15.61 -4.01 -2.39
CA ILE A 154 16.18 -4.94 -3.39
C ILE A 154 15.25 -5.23 -4.58
N ASN A 155 14.08 -4.60 -4.65
CA ASN A 155 13.10 -4.81 -5.71
C ASN A 155 12.92 -3.53 -6.53
N GLU A 156 13.34 -3.56 -7.80
CA GLU A 156 13.32 -2.40 -8.69
C GLU A 156 11.89 -1.88 -8.96
N TYR A 157 10.90 -2.77 -8.97
CA TYR A 157 9.49 -2.37 -9.06
C TYR A 157 9.07 -1.48 -7.89
N GLN A 158 9.42 -1.85 -6.66
CA GLN A 158 9.17 -1.06 -5.46
C GLN A 158 9.90 0.28 -5.49
N VAL A 159 11.14 0.34 -6.01
CA VAL A 159 11.85 1.61 -6.24
C VAL A 159 11.02 2.54 -7.13
N LYS A 160 10.54 2.04 -8.28
CA LYS A 160 9.69 2.82 -9.19
C LYS A 160 8.40 3.27 -8.50
N ARG A 161 7.72 2.36 -7.80
CA ARG A 161 6.46 2.66 -7.10
C ARG A 161 6.66 3.70 -6.01
N ALA A 162 7.71 3.58 -5.21
CA ALA A 162 8.04 4.53 -4.15
C ALA A 162 8.33 5.92 -4.72
N ARG A 163 9.14 6.01 -5.78
CA ARG A 163 9.41 7.29 -6.47
C ARG A 163 8.11 7.92 -7.02
N ASP A 164 7.23 7.13 -7.62
CA ASP A 164 5.93 7.60 -8.12
C ASP A 164 5.07 8.17 -6.98
N HIS A 165 5.05 7.51 -5.82
CA HIS A 165 4.30 7.98 -4.65
C HIS A 165 4.93 9.20 -3.99
N ASN A 166 6.25 9.27 -3.92
CA ASN A 166 6.97 10.43 -3.37
C ASN A 166 6.62 11.69 -4.18
N ARG A 167 6.61 11.61 -5.52
CA ARG A 167 6.17 12.72 -6.38
C ARG A 167 4.70 13.09 -6.17
N LYS A 168 3.81 12.09 -6.10
CA LYS A 168 2.37 12.34 -5.84
C LYS A 168 2.11 13.01 -4.49
N ALA A 169 2.94 12.73 -3.49
CA ALA A 169 2.87 13.35 -2.18
C ALA A 169 3.61 14.71 -2.09
N GLY A 170 4.32 15.14 -3.13
CA GLY A 170 5.15 16.34 -3.12
C GLY A 170 6.34 16.26 -2.16
N LEU A 171 6.86 15.04 -1.93
CA LEU A 171 7.95 14.75 -0.99
C LEU A 171 9.22 14.25 -1.69
N ASP A 172 9.27 14.25 -3.02
CA ASP A 172 10.42 13.79 -3.81
C ASP A 172 11.69 14.61 -3.59
N ALA A 173 11.57 15.85 -3.09
CA ALA A 173 12.72 16.65 -2.65
C ALA A 173 13.33 16.17 -1.30
N LEU A 174 12.57 15.45 -0.49
CA LEU A 174 12.99 14.94 0.83
C LEU A 174 13.16 13.42 0.84
N CYS A 175 12.60 12.70 -0.13
CA CYS A 175 12.53 11.24 -0.15
C CYS A 175 13.14 10.68 -1.43
N GLU A 176 14.31 10.07 -1.30
CA GLU A 176 14.99 9.34 -2.37
C GLU A 176 14.94 7.83 -2.12
N VAL A 177 14.81 7.04 -3.19
CA VAL A 177 14.86 5.58 -3.10
C VAL A 177 15.84 5.04 -4.13
N VAL A 178 16.71 4.15 -3.68
CA VAL A 178 17.70 3.44 -4.49
C VAL A 178 17.53 1.92 -4.35
N TRP A 179 18.05 1.19 -5.34
CA TRP A 179 18.04 -0.27 -5.40
C TRP A 179 19.26 -0.83 -4.67
#